data_AF-A0A2V6CKP4-F1
#
_entry.id   AF-A0A2V6CKP4-F1
#
_cell.length_a   1.000
_cell.length_b   1.000
_cell.length_c   1.000
_cell.angle_alpha   90.00
_cell.angle_beta   90.00
_cell.angle_gamma   90.00
#
_symmetry.space_group_name_H-M   'P 1'
#
loop_
_entity.id
_entity.type
_entity.pdbx_description
1 polymer ?
#
loop_
_entity_poly.entity_id
_entity_poly.type
_entity_poly.pdbx_seq_one_letter_code
_entity_poly.pdbx_strand_id
1 'polypeptide(L)'
;MKCRIFMALFLLSASAFAQNGPTLDETAHFLAGMPVTGALEPLTHDPAWQEHAQAMNEAWSRKEQQQIWPIRQWMQANAPHYHRSNDTVFYMFSGPDFLYGSIFFPLSSNYVLAGLEPIGNIPDLTQVPPEVLRADLISLRNSMNSILRFQYFITKEMRADLGRGNVGGTLPILYVFLARLGYTIVDVTHVSSPAEGVKITFSGGEQPQTLYYFKTDLSGRNSAFLRWCAARGPGLSLLKAASFLMHSDGFSGVRNFLVQNSHVIIQDDSGIPLRAFPKGWKVNCYGRYVPHKDEFQKYYQPDLAALVGQNETPLGFAFGYHWQKEDGLLMLATPEALPALPAEEQPQKVRVRK
;
A
#
# COMPACT_ATOMS: atom_id res chain seq x y z
N MET A 1 -72.89 -41.12 -0.62
CA MET A 1 -72.21 -40.16 -1.51
C MET A 1 -71.16 -39.42 -0.69
N LYS A 2 -69.87 -39.64 -0.98
CA LYS A 2 -68.73 -39.03 -0.28
C LYS A 2 -68.36 -37.74 -1.03
N CYS A 3 -68.43 -36.58 -0.40
CA CYS A 3 -67.89 -35.34 -0.96
C CYS A 3 -66.74 -34.86 -0.06
N ARG A 4 -65.51 -34.98 -0.55
CA ARG A 4 -64.29 -34.48 0.07
C ARG A 4 -64.03 -33.08 -0.47
N ILE A 5 -64.01 -32.07 0.41
CA ILE A 5 -63.53 -30.73 0.06
C ILE A 5 -62.04 -30.68 0.46
N PHE A 6 -61.17 -30.63 -0.54
CA PHE A 6 -59.74 -30.39 -0.36
C PHE A 6 -59.51 -28.89 -0.19
N MET A 7 -58.94 -28.50 0.95
CA MET A 7 -58.45 -27.16 1.23
C MET A 7 -57.01 -27.07 0.69
N ALA A 8 -56.80 -26.28 -0.37
CA ALA A 8 -55.47 -26.01 -0.92
C ALA A 8 -54.83 -24.86 -0.13
N LEU A 9 -53.84 -25.19 0.71
CA LEU A 9 -53.02 -24.23 1.42
C LEU A 9 -51.88 -23.79 0.48
N PHE A 10 -51.97 -22.59 -0.10
CA PHE A 10 -50.83 -21.97 -0.80
C PHE A 10 -49.85 -21.45 0.26
N LEU A 11 -48.79 -22.22 0.52
CA LEU A 11 -47.61 -21.74 1.22
C LEU A 11 -46.77 -20.91 0.24
N LEU A 12 -47.01 -19.60 0.24
CA LEU A 12 -46.04 -18.64 -0.27
C LEU A 12 -44.83 -18.66 0.65
N SER A 13 -43.79 -19.38 0.26
CA SER A 13 -42.45 -19.25 0.82
C SER A 13 -41.91 -17.85 0.46
N ALA A 14 -42.25 -16.86 1.28
CA ALA A 14 -41.52 -15.61 1.32
C ALA A 14 -40.11 -15.94 1.81
N SER A 15 -39.15 -16.00 0.88
CA SER A 15 -37.74 -15.93 1.23
C SER A 15 -37.53 -14.59 1.95
N ALA A 16 -37.50 -14.63 3.27
CA ALA A 16 -37.03 -13.53 4.08
C ALA A 16 -35.55 -13.34 3.74
N PHE A 17 -35.26 -12.51 2.72
CA PHE A 17 -33.99 -11.82 2.67
C PHE A 17 -33.98 -10.94 3.91
N ALA A 18 -33.30 -11.41 4.96
CA ALA A 18 -32.90 -10.53 6.04
C ALA A 18 -32.20 -9.34 5.37
N GLN A 19 -32.73 -8.13 5.54
CA GLN A 19 -32.06 -6.89 5.16
C GLN A 19 -30.84 -6.72 6.07
N ASN A 20 -29.83 -7.53 5.87
CA ASN A 20 -28.51 -7.27 6.39
C ASN A 20 -27.95 -6.13 5.54
N GLY A 21 -27.42 -5.08 6.20
CA GLY A 21 -26.72 -4.00 5.52
C GLY A 21 -25.57 -4.54 4.64
N PRO A 22 -25.00 -3.68 3.78
CA PRO A 22 -23.94 -4.10 2.87
C PRO A 22 -22.75 -4.68 3.63
N THR A 23 -22.18 -5.76 3.11
CA THR A 23 -20.95 -6.32 3.70
C THR A 23 -19.76 -5.38 3.49
N LEU A 24 -18.68 -5.56 4.25
CA LEU A 24 -17.44 -4.78 4.07
C LEU A 24 -16.90 -4.93 2.64
N ASP A 25 -16.91 -6.16 2.13
CA ASP A 25 -16.43 -6.49 0.79
C ASP A 25 -17.33 -5.90 -0.31
N GLU A 26 -18.65 -6.00 -0.14
CA GLU A 26 -19.60 -5.37 -1.06
C GLU A 26 -19.41 -3.86 -1.11
N THR A 27 -19.23 -3.23 0.06
CA THR A 27 -18.94 -1.80 0.18
C THR A 27 -17.65 -1.44 -0.55
N ALA A 28 -16.59 -2.25 -0.40
CA ALA A 28 -15.32 -2.04 -1.08
C ALA A 28 -15.44 -2.11 -2.60
N HIS A 29 -16.15 -3.11 -3.12
CA HIS A 29 -16.43 -3.26 -4.55
C HIS A 29 -17.26 -2.09 -5.09
N PHE A 30 -18.30 -1.66 -4.37
CA PHE A 30 -19.12 -0.53 -4.78
C PHE A 30 -18.30 0.77 -4.87
N LEU A 31 -17.51 1.08 -3.83
CA LEU A 31 -16.62 2.25 -3.81
C LEU A 31 -15.56 2.17 -4.90
N ALA A 32 -15.06 0.97 -5.18
CA ALA A 32 -14.12 0.72 -6.26
C ALA A 32 -14.72 0.95 -7.64
N GLY A 33 -16.05 1.06 -7.79
CA GLY A 33 -16.72 1.10 -9.09
C GLY A 33 -16.72 -0.27 -9.78
N MET A 34 -16.83 -1.32 -8.98
CA MET A 34 -16.95 -2.72 -9.43
C MET A 34 -18.40 -3.20 -9.22
N PRO A 35 -18.90 -4.13 -10.06
CA PRO A 35 -20.24 -4.69 -9.88
C PRO A 35 -20.42 -5.34 -8.50
N VAL A 36 -21.63 -5.26 -7.96
CA VAL A 36 -22.04 -5.86 -6.68
C VAL A 36 -23.40 -6.53 -6.82
N THR A 37 -23.70 -7.54 -6.00
CA THR A 37 -24.93 -8.35 -6.08
C THR A 37 -25.72 -8.41 -4.75
N GLY A 38 -25.46 -7.48 -3.83
CA GLY A 38 -26.08 -7.45 -2.51
C GLY A 38 -26.95 -6.19 -2.30
N ALA A 39 -26.91 -5.65 -1.08
CA ALA A 39 -27.71 -4.49 -0.68
C ALA A 39 -27.42 -3.22 -1.52
N LEU A 40 -26.25 -3.10 -2.13
CA LEU A 40 -25.83 -1.96 -2.95
C LEU A 40 -26.11 -2.14 -4.44
N GLU A 41 -26.54 -3.32 -4.89
CA GLU A 41 -26.85 -3.59 -6.30
C GLU A 41 -27.81 -2.54 -6.91
N PRO A 42 -28.92 -2.15 -6.25
CA PRO A 42 -29.81 -1.14 -6.81
C PRO A 42 -29.13 0.21 -7.07
N LEU A 43 -28.17 0.60 -6.24
CA LEU A 43 -27.45 1.87 -6.38
C LEU A 43 -26.51 1.88 -7.60
N THR A 44 -26.12 0.72 -8.13
CA THR A 44 -25.28 0.63 -9.34
C THR A 44 -26.02 1.03 -10.62
N HIS A 45 -27.35 1.13 -10.57
CA HIS A 45 -28.17 1.58 -11.70
C HIS A 45 -28.20 3.11 -11.83
N ASP A 46 -27.68 3.85 -10.84
CA ASP A 46 -27.57 5.30 -10.91
C ASP A 46 -26.55 5.71 -11.99
N PRO A 47 -26.90 6.62 -12.92
CA PRO A 47 -25.98 7.06 -13.97
C PRO A 47 -24.65 7.63 -13.45
N ALA A 48 -24.66 8.30 -12.27
CA ALA A 48 -23.44 8.83 -11.69
C ALA A 48 -22.53 7.72 -11.15
N TRP A 49 -23.11 6.62 -10.63
CA TRP A 49 -22.31 5.45 -10.26
C TRP A 49 -21.72 4.77 -11.49
N GLN A 50 -22.46 4.67 -12.59
CA GLN A 50 -21.95 4.09 -13.84
C GLN A 50 -20.79 4.92 -14.42
N GLU A 51 -20.89 6.24 -14.37
CA GLU A 51 -19.80 7.14 -14.74
C GLU A 51 -18.56 6.95 -13.83
N HIS A 52 -18.78 6.82 -12.52
CA HIS A 52 -17.72 6.50 -11.55
C HIS A 52 -17.04 5.16 -11.89
N ALA A 53 -17.83 4.11 -12.09
CA ALA A 53 -17.35 2.78 -12.43
C ALA A 53 -16.54 2.76 -13.73
N GLN A 54 -17.02 3.42 -14.78
CA GLN A 54 -16.29 3.54 -16.04
C GLN A 54 -14.94 4.24 -15.84
N ALA A 55 -14.95 5.41 -15.18
CA ALA A 55 -13.72 6.18 -14.96
C ALA A 55 -12.68 5.40 -14.13
N MET A 56 -13.13 4.70 -13.08
CA MET A 56 -12.27 3.86 -12.26
C MET A 56 -11.72 2.66 -13.04
N ASN A 57 -12.54 2.00 -13.88
CA ASN A 57 -12.10 0.88 -14.73
C ASN A 57 -11.02 1.31 -15.74
N GLU A 58 -11.22 2.45 -16.39
CA GLU A 58 -10.26 3.00 -17.35
C GLU A 58 -8.95 3.39 -16.68
N ALA A 59 -9.02 4.06 -15.52
CA ALA A 59 -7.84 4.43 -14.75
C ALA A 59 -7.07 3.20 -14.25
N TRP A 60 -7.78 2.20 -13.71
CA TRP A 60 -7.18 0.96 -13.23
C TRP A 60 -6.52 0.16 -14.36
N SER A 61 -7.18 0.03 -15.52
CA SER A 61 -6.62 -0.69 -16.66
C SER A 61 -5.29 -0.08 -17.15
N ARG A 62 -5.21 1.26 -17.19
CA ARG A 62 -3.95 1.96 -17.51
C ARG A 62 -2.89 1.71 -16.44
N LYS A 63 -3.26 1.84 -15.16
CA LYS A 63 -2.36 1.62 -14.02
C LYS A 63 -1.80 0.19 -14.03
N GLU A 64 -2.63 -0.82 -14.29
CA GLU A 64 -2.22 -2.22 -14.38
C GLU A 64 -1.12 -2.41 -15.43
N GLN A 65 -1.37 -1.94 -16.66
CA GLN A 65 -0.46 -2.11 -17.79
C GLN A 65 0.84 -1.31 -17.67
N GLN A 66 0.75 -0.07 -17.16
CA GLN A 66 1.87 0.87 -17.16
C GLN A 66 2.74 0.81 -15.91
N GLN A 67 2.22 0.26 -14.81
CA GLN A 67 2.89 0.30 -13.50
C GLN A 67 2.87 -1.05 -12.80
N ILE A 68 1.67 -1.58 -12.51
CA ILE A 68 1.53 -2.76 -11.65
C ILE A 68 2.26 -3.96 -12.27
N TRP A 69 1.97 -4.25 -13.53
CA TRP A 69 2.56 -5.39 -14.22
C TRP A 69 4.09 -5.25 -14.40
N PRO A 70 4.62 -4.13 -14.92
CA PRO A 70 6.06 -3.90 -14.98
C PRO A 70 6.79 -4.04 -13.64
N ILE A 71 6.24 -3.52 -12.54
CA ILE A 71 6.87 -3.61 -11.21
C ILE A 71 6.92 -5.06 -10.73
N ARG A 72 5.82 -5.82 -10.88
CA ARG A 72 5.78 -7.25 -10.52
C ARG A 72 6.84 -8.03 -11.30
N GLN A 73 6.94 -7.81 -12.61
CA GLN A 73 7.96 -8.46 -13.44
C GLN A 73 9.37 -8.08 -13.02
N TRP A 74 9.61 -6.80 -12.74
CA TRP A 74 10.91 -6.34 -12.28
C TRP A 74 11.29 -6.95 -10.93
N MET A 75 10.37 -7.00 -9.97
CA MET A 75 10.62 -7.59 -8.65
C MET A 75 10.89 -9.09 -8.73
N GLN A 76 10.14 -9.82 -9.57
CA GLN A 76 10.39 -11.25 -9.80
C GLN A 76 11.77 -11.52 -10.42
N ALA A 77 12.25 -10.65 -11.30
CA ALA A 77 13.55 -10.81 -11.95
C ALA A 77 14.73 -10.37 -11.06
N ASN A 78 14.58 -9.28 -10.29
CA ASN A 78 15.70 -8.61 -9.63
C ASN A 78 15.75 -8.80 -8.11
N ALA A 79 14.60 -9.08 -7.47
CA ALA A 79 14.48 -9.22 -6.03
C ALA A 79 13.48 -10.33 -5.62
N PRO A 80 13.52 -11.53 -6.21
CA PRO A 80 12.49 -12.56 -6.03
C PRO A 80 12.37 -13.04 -4.58
N HIS A 81 13.46 -13.05 -3.81
CA HIS A 81 13.45 -13.46 -2.41
C HIS A 81 12.69 -12.47 -1.52
N TYR A 82 12.84 -11.17 -1.76
CA TYR A 82 12.06 -10.16 -1.04
C TYR A 82 10.60 -10.12 -1.53
N HIS A 83 10.37 -10.29 -2.84
CA HIS A 83 9.02 -10.31 -3.42
C HIS A 83 8.17 -11.48 -2.91
N ARG A 84 8.81 -12.60 -2.54
CA ARG A 84 8.17 -13.80 -1.98
C ARG A 84 8.25 -13.89 -0.46
N SER A 85 8.80 -12.88 0.21
CA SER A 85 8.87 -12.87 1.68
C SER A 85 7.48 -12.61 2.28
N ASN A 86 7.22 -13.26 3.41
CA ASN A 86 6.03 -13.03 4.24
C ASN A 86 6.30 -12.12 5.44
N ASP A 87 7.49 -11.52 5.53
CA ASP A 87 7.90 -10.58 6.57
C ASP A 87 7.00 -9.34 6.59
N THR A 88 7.02 -8.61 7.70
CA THR A 88 6.25 -7.37 7.85
C THR A 88 6.77 -6.28 6.92
N VAL A 89 5.87 -5.61 6.20
CA VAL A 89 6.17 -4.42 5.41
C VAL A 89 6.07 -3.16 6.27
N PHE A 90 7.10 -2.33 6.24
CA PHE A 90 7.12 -0.99 6.82
C PHE A 90 7.08 0.05 5.70
N TYR A 91 5.92 0.67 5.46
CA TYR A 91 5.76 1.71 4.44
C TYR A 91 5.54 3.06 5.13
N MET A 92 6.65 3.77 5.36
CA MET A 92 6.66 5.06 6.05
C MET A 92 6.38 6.18 5.07
N PHE A 93 5.63 7.20 5.51
CA PHE A 93 5.17 8.31 4.66
C PHE A 93 4.29 7.85 3.49
N SER A 94 3.55 6.74 3.67
CA SER A 94 2.79 6.09 2.60
C SER A 94 1.48 6.80 2.25
N GLY A 95 0.91 7.55 3.20
CA GLY A 95 -0.52 7.85 3.15
C GLY A 95 -1.34 6.54 3.00
N PRO A 96 -2.46 6.55 2.25
CA PRO A 96 -3.26 5.36 1.98
C PRO A 96 -2.70 4.48 0.85
N ASP A 97 -1.41 4.59 0.48
CA ASP A 97 -0.83 3.83 -0.63
C ASP A 97 -0.57 2.35 -0.28
N PHE A 98 -1.63 1.57 -0.11
CA PHE A 98 -1.50 0.12 -0.01
C PHE A 98 -1.10 -0.52 -1.34
N LEU A 99 -1.40 0.15 -2.45
CA LEU A 99 -1.15 -0.36 -3.79
C LEU A 99 0.32 -0.70 -4.01
N TYR A 100 1.23 0.25 -3.79
CA TYR A 100 2.65 -0.04 -4.00
C TYR A 100 3.21 -1.02 -2.97
N GLY A 101 2.73 -0.97 -1.72
CA GLY A 101 3.11 -1.94 -0.69
C GLY A 101 2.85 -3.38 -1.12
N SER A 102 1.63 -3.67 -1.62
CA SER A 102 1.25 -5.01 -2.07
C SER A 102 1.86 -5.40 -3.41
N ILE A 103 2.15 -4.46 -4.30
CA ILE A 103 2.80 -4.78 -5.59
C ILE A 103 4.25 -5.19 -5.36
N PHE A 104 4.98 -4.49 -4.49
CA PHE A 104 6.38 -4.82 -4.18
C PHE A 104 6.49 -6.09 -3.34
N PHE A 105 5.59 -6.28 -2.37
CA PHE A 105 5.69 -7.35 -1.37
C PHE A 105 4.36 -8.12 -1.19
N PRO A 106 3.82 -8.76 -2.25
CA PRO A 106 2.45 -9.29 -2.27
C PRO A 106 2.16 -10.36 -1.23
N LEU A 107 3.18 -11.09 -0.77
CA LEU A 107 3.03 -12.20 0.18
C LEU A 107 3.22 -11.80 1.65
N SER A 108 3.47 -10.52 1.93
CA SER A 108 3.69 -10.03 3.29
C SER A 108 2.50 -10.35 4.21
N SER A 109 2.77 -10.88 5.41
CA SER A 109 1.73 -11.18 6.38
C SER A 109 1.10 -9.92 6.98
N ASN A 110 1.90 -8.85 7.10
CA ASN A 110 1.50 -7.60 7.74
C ASN A 110 2.03 -6.39 6.97
N TYR A 111 1.16 -5.45 6.64
CA TYR A 111 1.53 -4.15 6.09
C TYR A 111 1.33 -3.08 7.17
N VAL A 112 2.37 -2.30 7.47
CA VAL A 112 2.29 -1.18 8.39
C VAL A 112 2.56 0.10 7.61
N LEU A 113 1.48 0.83 7.34
CA LEU A 113 1.47 2.13 6.66
C LEU A 113 1.38 3.25 7.70
N ALA A 114 2.08 4.35 7.44
CA ALA A 114 2.08 5.52 8.30
C ALA A 114 1.99 6.82 7.50
N GLY A 115 1.05 7.68 7.88
CA GLY A 115 0.83 8.99 7.29
C GLY A 115 0.21 9.98 8.29
N LEU A 116 -0.14 11.18 7.84
CA LEU A 116 -0.78 12.22 8.67
C LEU A 116 -2.28 12.35 8.40
N GLU A 117 -2.77 11.64 7.39
CA GLU A 117 -4.13 11.75 6.91
C GLU A 117 -5.11 11.12 7.92
N PRO A 118 -6.33 11.69 8.04
CA PRO A 118 -7.35 11.11 8.89
C PRO A 118 -7.74 9.72 8.37
N ILE A 119 -8.01 8.79 9.29
CA ILE A 119 -8.52 7.46 8.94
C ILE A 119 -9.88 7.59 8.23
N GLY A 120 -10.75 8.45 8.79
CA GLY A 120 -12.12 8.58 8.32
C GLY A 120 -12.97 7.36 8.64
N ASN A 121 -14.19 7.32 8.10
CA ASN A 121 -15.16 6.24 8.29
C ASN A 121 -15.89 6.00 6.96
N ILE A 122 -16.52 4.82 6.83
CA ILE A 122 -17.43 4.53 5.73
C ILE A 122 -18.83 4.30 6.33
N PRO A 123 -19.83 5.16 6.05
CA PRO A 123 -21.18 4.94 6.52
C PRO A 123 -21.84 3.77 5.77
N ASP A 124 -22.98 3.28 6.26
CA ASP A 124 -23.84 2.40 5.47
C ASP A 124 -24.34 3.16 4.24
N LEU A 125 -23.80 2.80 3.07
CA LEU A 125 -24.06 3.49 1.80
C LEU A 125 -25.53 3.38 1.37
N THR A 126 -26.30 2.42 1.88
CA THR A 126 -27.75 2.33 1.65
C THR A 126 -28.55 3.43 2.36
N GLN A 127 -27.95 4.03 3.39
CA GLN A 127 -28.56 5.08 4.21
C GLN A 127 -28.07 6.49 3.85
N VAL A 128 -27.12 6.60 2.91
CA VAL A 128 -26.62 7.90 2.44
C VAL A 128 -27.58 8.49 1.41
N PRO A 129 -28.00 9.76 1.55
CA PRO A 129 -28.85 10.40 0.55
C PRO A 129 -28.21 10.37 -0.86
N PRO A 130 -28.97 10.09 -1.94
CA PRO A 130 -28.40 9.88 -3.27
C PRO A 130 -27.51 11.02 -3.77
N GLU A 131 -27.92 12.27 -3.58
CA GLU A 131 -27.14 13.45 -3.97
C GLU A 131 -25.80 13.56 -3.23
N VAL A 132 -25.79 13.17 -1.96
CA VAL A 132 -24.59 13.14 -1.14
C VAL A 132 -23.66 12.01 -1.58
N LEU A 133 -24.21 10.81 -1.82
CA LEU A 133 -23.44 9.67 -2.32
C LEU A 133 -22.78 9.97 -3.67
N ARG A 134 -23.48 10.65 -4.59
CA ARG A 134 -22.89 11.09 -5.87
C ARG A 134 -21.70 12.03 -5.67
N ALA A 135 -21.83 13.01 -4.78
CA ALA A 135 -20.75 13.94 -4.46
C ALA A 135 -19.55 13.24 -3.78
N ASP A 136 -19.83 12.28 -2.90
CA ASP A 136 -18.82 11.45 -2.23
C ASP A 136 -18.04 10.60 -3.26
N LEU A 137 -18.72 9.96 -4.22
CA LEU A 137 -18.05 9.17 -5.28
C LEU A 137 -17.16 10.05 -6.18
N ILE A 138 -17.60 11.26 -6.54
CA ILE A 138 -16.78 12.23 -7.28
C ILE A 138 -15.54 12.61 -6.46
N SER A 139 -15.71 12.88 -5.17
CA SER A 139 -14.61 13.26 -4.28
C SER A 139 -13.60 12.13 -4.09
N LEU A 140 -14.07 10.89 -3.93
CA LEU A 140 -13.23 9.70 -3.87
C LEU A 140 -12.43 9.52 -5.17
N ARG A 141 -13.09 9.62 -6.33
CA ARG A 141 -12.46 9.52 -7.65
C ARG A 141 -11.39 10.60 -7.85
N ASN A 142 -11.65 11.83 -7.42
CA ASN A 142 -10.69 12.93 -7.48
C ASN A 142 -9.49 12.67 -6.57
N SER A 143 -9.71 12.23 -5.33
CA SER A 143 -8.65 11.86 -4.37
C SER A 143 -7.72 10.78 -4.92
N MET A 144 -8.28 9.84 -5.68
CA MET A 144 -7.52 8.75 -6.30
C MET A 144 -6.85 9.13 -7.62
N ASN A 145 -7.23 10.24 -8.24
CA ASN A 145 -6.68 10.64 -9.53
C ASN A 145 -5.16 10.83 -9.47
N SER A 146 -4.65 11.45 -8.41
CA SER A 146 -3.21 11.74 -8.30
C SER A 146 -2.37 10.46 -8.19
N ILE A 147 -2.77 9.46 -7.40
CA ILE A 147 -2.07 8.17 -7.30
C ILE A 147 -2.24 7.29 -8.54
N LEU A 148 -3.40 7.35 -9.21
CA LEU A 148 -3.69 6.56 -10.41
C LEU A 148 -3.03 7.17 -11.66
N ARG A 149 -2.83 8.48 -11.70
CA ARG A 149 -2.24 9.21 -12.82
C ARG A 149 -0.75 9.50 -12.64
N PHE A 150 -0.36 10.07 -11.49
CA PHE A 150 1.00 10.52 -11.21
C PHE A 150 1.79 9.55 -10.34
N GLN A 151 1.22 8.41 -10.00
CA GLN A 151 1.90 7.37 -9.23
C GLN A 151 2.16 7.73 -7.77
N TYR A 152 1.80 8.90 -7.26
CA TYR A 152 1.93 9.27 -5.84
C TYR A 152 0.77 10.17 -5.42
N PHE A 153 0.52 10.27 -4.12
CA PHE A 153 -0.42 11.25 -3.59
C PHE A 153 0.27 12.60 -3.32
N ILE A 154 -0.43 13.70 -3.61
CA ILE A 154 0.07 15.06 -3.36
C ILE A 154 -0.51 15.54 -2.03
N THR A 155 0.33 15.74 -1.00
CA THR A 155 -0.10 16.05 0.38
C THR A 155 -1.07 17.24 0.48
N LYS A 156 -0.85 18.28 -0.35
CA LYS A 156 -1.73 19.46 -0.38
C LYS A 156 -3.13 19.14 -0.92
N GLU A 157 -3.22 18.29 -1.93
CA GLU A 157 -4.49 17.80 -2.50
C GLU A 157 -5.15 16.84 -1.51
N MET A 158 -4.40 15.90 -0.92
CA MET A 158 -4.91 14.98 0.09
C MET A 158 -5.59 15.67 1.27
N ARG A 159 -5.02 16.78 1.80
CA ARG A 159 -5.66 17.53 2.90
C ARG A 159 -7.01 18.14 2.48
N ALA A 160 -7.14 18.56 1.23
CA ALA A 160 -8.39 19.11 0.71
C ALA A 160 -9.42 18.02 0.37
N ASP A 161 -8.94 16.89 -0.15
CA ASP A 161 -9.79 15.83 -0.72
C ASP A 161 -10.20 14.79 0.33
N LEU A 162 -9.33 14.45 1.29
CA LEU A 162 -9.63 13.48 2.35
C LEU A 162 -10.36 14.07 3.56
N GLY A 163 -10.47 15.41 3.63
CA GLY A 163 -11.12 16.13 4.72
C GLY A 163 -12.59 16.48 4.48
N ARG A 164 -13.18 16.09 3.35
CA ARG A 164 -14.54 16.48 2.92
C ARG A 164 -15.40 15.26 2.63
N GLY A 165 -16.71 15.40 2.81
CA GLY A 165 -17.70 14.36 2.49
C GLY A 165 -17.92 13.34 3.62
N ASN A 166 -18.88 12.43 3.44
CA ASN A 166 -19.14 11.35 4.40
C ASN A 166 -18.26 10.13 4.15
N VAL A 167 -17.74 9.98 2.93
CA VAL A 167 -16.73 9.00 2.53
C VAL A 167 -15.36 9.68 2.49
N GLY A 168 -14.95 10.21 3.65
CA GLY A 168 -13.68 10.92 3.83
C GLY A 168 -12.60 10.03 4.47
N GLY A 169 -11.35 10.49 4.40
CA GLY A 169 -10.19 9.83 5.01
C GLY A 169 -9.53 8.74 4.17
N THR A 170 -8.58 8.03 4.77
CA THR A 170 -7.80 6.99 4.11
C THR A 170 -8.55 5.67 3.94
N LEU A 171 -9.49 5.35 4.84
CA LEU A 171 -10.18 4.06 4.86
C LEU A 171 -10.94 3.74 3.55
N PRO A 172 -11.71 4.66 2.94
CA PRO A 172 -12.34 4.42 1.64
C PRO A 172 -11.34 4.09 0.52
N ILE A 173 -10.17 4.76 0.51
CA ILE A 173 -9.14 4.53 -0.50
C ILE A 173 -8.49 3.15 -0.31
N LEU A 174 -8.24 2.76 0.94
CA LEU A 174 -7.74 1.42 1.26
C LEU A 174 -8.72 0.34 0.80
N TYR A 175 -10.03 0.56 0.99
CA TYR A 175 -11.07 -0.34 0.47
C TYR A 175 -11.00 -0.48 -1.05
N VAL A 176 -10.90 0.63 -1.76
CA VAL A 176 -10.77 0.60 -3.23
C VAL A 176 -9.54 -0.19 -3.65
N PHE A 177 -8.38 0.05 -3.05
CA PHE A 177 -7.17 -0.68 -3.42
C PHE A 177 -7.29 -2.18 -3.15
N LEU A 178 -7.83 -2.57 -2.00
CA LEU A 178 -8.04 -3.98 -1.66
C LEU A 178 -8.94 -4.67 -2.69
N ALA A 179 -10.12 -4.11 -2.96
CA ALA A 179 -11.06 -4.66 -3.94
C ALA A 179 -10.46 -4.72 -5.35
N ARG A 180 -9.81 -3.63 -5.81
CA ARG A 180 -9.22 -3.56 -7.15
C ARG A 180 -8.02 -4.48 -7.35
N LEU A 181 -7.33 -4.84 -6.27
CA LEU A 181 -6.27 -5.85 -6.28
C LEU A 181 -6.80 -7.28 -6.18
N GLY A 182 -8.11 -7.47 -6.05
CA GLY A 182 -8.75 -8.78 -5.94
C GLY A 182 -8.75 -9.36 -4.53
N TYR A 183 -8.51 -8.53 -3.51
CA TYR A 183 -8.61 -8.95 -2.11
C TYR A 183 -10.02 -8.77 -1.57
N THR A 184 -10.41 -9.65 -0.65
CA THR A 184 -11.68 -9.60 0.08
C THR A 184 -11.46 -9.06 1.48
N ILE A 185 -12.23 -8.05 1.87
CA ILE A 185 -12.15 -7.48 3.22
C ILE A 185 -12.93 -8.36 4.20
N VAL A 186 -12.25 -8.84 5.24
CA VAL A 186 -12.81 -9.76 6.24
C VAL A 186 -13.23 -9.02 7.51
N ASP A 187 -12.36 -8.15 8.03
CA ASP A 187 -12.62 -7.40 9.27
C ASP A 187 -11.94 -6.03 9.21
N VAL A 188 -12.57 -5.04 9.85
CA VAL A 188 -12.03 -3.69 10.00
C VAL A 188 -12.26 -3.20 11.42
N THR A 189 -11.16 -2.91 12.11
CA THR A 189 -11.15 -2.46 13.50
C THR A 189 -10.36 -1.17 13.65
N HIS A 190 -10.99 -0.11 14.18
CA HIS A 190 -10.26 1.08 14.60
C HIS A 190 -9.39 0.77 15.81
N VAL A 191 -8.15 1.28 15.79
CA VAL A 191 -7.17 1.08 16.85
C VAL A 191 -6.66 2.43 17.35
N SER A 192 -6.31 2.47 18.64
CA SER A 192 -5.74 3.66 19.30
C SER A 192 -4.30 3.45 19.78
N SER A 193 -3.75 2.25 19.58
CA SER A 193 -2.39 1.88 19.98
C SER A 193 -1.67 1.19 18.81
N PRO A 194 -0.42 1.58 18.51
CA PRO A 194 0.41 2.57 19.20
C PRO A 194 0.06 4.03 18.88
N ALA A 195 -0.86 4.26 17.94
CA ALA A 195 -1.42 5.54 17.57
C ALA A 195 -2.85 5.34 17.05
N GLU A 196 -3.55 6.44 16.75
CA GLU A 196 -4.83 6.40 16.04
C GLU A 196 -4.64 5.74 14.67
N GLY A 197 -5.47 4.75 14.35
CA GLY A 197 -5.32 3.98 13.12
C GLY A 197 -6.48 3.03 12.86
N VAL A 198 -6.31 2.21 11.82
CA VAL A 198 -7.22 1.13 11.46
C VAL A 198 -6.42 -0.13 11.15
N LYS A 199 -6.95 -1.27 11.60
CA LYS A 199 -6.52 -2.61 11.24
C LYS A 199 -7.55 -3.21 10.31
N ILE A 200 -7.11 -3.66 9.15
CA ILE A 200 -7.92 -4.35 8.14
C ILE A 200 -7.35 -5.75 7.97
N THR A 201 -8.16 -6.77 8.22
CA THR A 201 -7.83 -8.15 7.86
C THR A 201 -8.50 -8.49 6.54
N PHE A 202 -7.73 -9.06 5.61
CA PHE A 202 -8.21 -9.36 4.25
C PHE A 202 -7.67 -10.72 3.77
N SER A 203 -8.37 -11.31 2.80
CA SER A 203 -8.03 -12.58 2.15
C SER A 203 -7.92 -12.41 0.63
N GLY A 204 -7.49 -13.46 -0.07
CA GLY A 204 -7.27 -13.46 -1.53
C GLY A 204 -5.82 -13.74 -1.91
N GLY A 205 -4.88 -13.64 -0.96
CA GLY A 205 -3.53 -14.19 -1.06
C GLY A 205 -3.46 -15.65 -0.58
N GLU A 206 -2.24 -16.18 -0.48
CA GLU A 206 -1.97 -17.56 -0.01
C GLU A 206 -2.40 -17.79 1.46
N GLN A 207 -2.46 -16.72 2.24
CA GLN A 207 -2.83 -16.70 3.64
C GLN A 207 -3.59 -15.40 3.97
N PRO A 208 -4.39 -15.35 5.04
CA PRO A 208 -4.95 -14.10 5.53
C PRO A 208 -3.85 -13.08 5.83
N GLN A 209 -4.03 -11.85 5.36
CA GLN A 209 -3.07 -10.75 5.53
C GLN A 209 -3.70 -9.64 6.37
N THR A 210 -2.86 -8.83 7.01
CA THR A 210 -3.31 -7.68 7.80
C THR A 210 -2.67 -6.39 7.31
N LEU A 211 -3.49 -5.36 7.10
CA LEU A 211 -3.07 -4.01 6.82
C LEU A 211 -3.35 -3.13 8.03
N TYR A 212 -2.32 -2.45 8.53
CA TYR A 212 -2.43 -1.37 9.49
C TYR A 212 -2.15 -0.06 8.80
N TYR A 213 -3.05 0.92 8.96
CA TYR A 213 -2.75 2.32 8.67
C TYR A 213 -2.80 3.12 9.96
N PHE A 214 -1.71 3.83 10.27
CA PHE A 214 -1.63 4.71 11.43
C PHE A 214 -1.47 6.16 11.01
N LYS A 215 -2.28 7.02 11.63
CA LYS A 215 -2.11 8.46 11.59
C LYS A 215 -1.09 8.86 12.65
N THR A 216 0.15 9.11 12.24
CA THR A 216 1.24 9.41 13.16
C THR A 216 2.25 10.35 12.52
N ASP A 217 2.75 11.31 13.30
CA ASP A 217 3.95 12.06 12.93
C ASP A 217 5.18 11.18 13.13
N LEU A 218 6.07 11.20 12.13
CA LEU A 218 7.33 10.44 12.11
C LEU A 218 8.55 11.32 12.40
N SER A 219 8.34 12.60 12.73
CA SER A 219 9.39 13.51 13.16
C SER A 219 10.00 13.11 14.52
N GLY A 220 11.18 13.63 14.81
CA GLY A 220 11.95 13.34 16.03
C GLY A 220 12.84 12.10 15.92
N ARG A 221 13.21 11.57 17.09
CA ARG A 221 14.24 10.51 17.24
C ARG A 221 13.69 9.13 17.62
N ASN A 222 12.64 9.07 18.42
CA ASN A 222 12.04 7.82 18.88
C ASN A 222 10.57 8.07 19.21
N SER A 223 9.68 7.14 18.87
CA SER A 223 8.25 7.24 19.15
C SER A 223 7.69 5.90 19.61
N ALA A 224 6.54 5.91 20.28
CA ALA A 224 5.84 4.68 20.67
C ALA A 224 5.51 3.82 19.44
N PHE A 225 5.13 4.49 18.34
CA PHE A 225 4.92 3.86 17.04
C PHE A 225 6.16 3.11 16.53
N LEU A 226 7.33 3.77 16.46
CA LEU A 226 8.55 3.11 15.97
C LEU A 226 9.00 1.94 16.86
N ARG A 227 8.80 2.03 18.19
CA ARG A 227 9.06 0.90 19.11
C ARG A 227 8.10 -0.26 18.87
N TRP A 228 6.84 0.02 18.60
CA TRP A 228 5.85 -0.99 18.26
C TRP A 228 6.17 -1.66 16.91
N CYS A 229 6.68 -0.91 15.94
CA CYS A 229 7.19 -1.47 14.69
C CYS A 229 8.41 -2.36 14.94
N ALA A 230 9.39 -1.90 15.71
CA ALA A 230 10.61 -2.67 16.03
C ALA A 230 10.32 -3.99 16.77
N ALA A 231 9.27 -4.02 17.61
CA ALA A 231 8.84 -5.24 18.29
C ALA A 231 8.33 -6.35 17.35
N ARG A 232 8.09 -6.05 16.06
CA ARG A 232 7.71 -7.02 15.02
C ARG A 232 8.92 -7.62 14.28
N GLY A 233 10.13 -7.23 14.68
CA GLY A 233 11.37 -7.67 14.06
C GLY A 233 11.71 -6.92 12.77
N PRO A 234 12.86 -7.24 12.16
CA PRO A 234 13.24 -6.68 10.88
C PRO A 234 12.24 -7.07 9.78
N GLY A 235 12.06 -6.19 8.79
CA GLY A 235 11.06 -6.37 7.75
C GLY A 235 11.47 -5.88 6.36
N LEU A 236 10.48 -5.64 5.52
CA LEU A 236 10.61 -5.14 4.16
C LEU A 236 10.19 -3.67 4.14
N SER A 237 11.10 -2.76 3.81
CA SER A 237 10.80 -1.33 3.87
C SER A 237 10.55 -0.75 2.49
N LEU A 238 9.51 0.07 2.40
CA LEU A 238 9.18 0.85 1.22
C LEU A 238 9.14 2.33 1.57
N LEU A 239 9.70 3.15 0.70
CA LEU A 239 9.60 4.60 0.75
C LEU A 239 9.30 5.08 -0.66
N LYS A 240 8.39 6.03 -0.81
CA LYS A 240 8.04 6.55 -2.12
C LYS A 240 7.53 7.96 -2.00
N ALA A 241 8.11 8.88 -2.77
CA ALA A 241 7.72 10.29 -2.76
C ALA A 241 7.66 10.85 -1.32
N ALA A 242 8.66 10.53 -0.50
CA ALA A 242 8.70 10.78 0.94
C ALA A 242 9.12 12.22 1.31
N SER A 243 8.90 13.17 0.39
CA SER A 243 9.13 14.62 0.59
C SER A 243 10.52 14.99 1.09
N PHE A 244 11.55 14.15 0.86
CA PHE A 244 12.94 14.39 1.29
C PHE A 244 13.09 14.59 2.81
N LEU A 245 12.10 14.18 3.62
CA LEU A 245 12.05 14.48 5.05
C LEU A 245 13.26 13.89 5.80
N MET A 246 13.65 12.67 5.42
CA MET A 246 14.79 11.94 5.97
C MET A 246 16.16 12.47 5.51
N HIS A 247 16.22 13.51 4.68
CA HIS A 247 17.47 14.22 4.41
C HIS A 247 17.88 15.15 5.57
N SER A 248 16.93 15.48 6.45
CA SER A 248 17.14 16.31 7.65
C SER A 248 17.25 15.48 8.93
N ASP A 249 17.77 16.09 10.01
CA ASP A 249 17.83 15.44 11.32
C ASP A 249 16.49 15.37 12.04
N GLY A 250 15.53 16.20 11.61
CA GLY A 250 14.16 16.20 12.12
C GLY A 250 13.43 14.87 11.93
N PHE A 251 13.90 14.00 11.04
CA PHE A 251 13.34 12.66 10.79
C PHE A 251 14.39 11.56 10.98
N SER A 252 15.42 11.82 11.78
CA SER A 252 16.49 10.86 12.06
C SER A 252 16.00 9.59 12.75
N GLY A 253 14.92 9.65 13.54
CA GLY A 253 14.36 8.49 14.23
C GLY A 253 13.84 7.42 13.28
N VAL A 254 12.94 7.80 12.37
CA VAL A 254 12.41 6.87 11.36
C VAL A 254 13.50 6.40 10.39
N ARG A 255 14.42 7.29 9.98
CA ARG A 255 15.58 6.91 9.16
C ARG A 255 16.42 5.81 9.82
N ASN A 256 16.76 5.99 11.09
CA ASN A 256 17.56 5.02 11.84
C ASN A 256 16.79 3.72 12.06
N PHE A 257 15.48 3.79 12.38
CA PHE A 257 14.63 2.62 12.50
C PHE A 257 14.66 1.77 11.23
N LEU A 258 14.47 2.37 10.06
CA LEU A 258 14.45 1.66 8.78
C LEU A 258 15.80 1.00 8.49
N VAL A 259 16.91 1.73 8.65
CA VAL A 259 18.26 1.17 8.45
C VAL A 259 18.58 0.04 9.44
N GLN A 260 18.02 0.05 10.65
CA GLN A 260 18.30 -0.97 11.66
C GLN A 260 17.35 -2.19 11.59
N ASN A 261 16.14 -2.02 11.08
CA ASN A 261 15.08 -3.03 11.12
C ASN A 261 14.56 -3.41 9.72
N SER A 262 15.43 -3.38 8.70
CA SER A 262 15.05 -3.80 7.35
C SER A 262 16.02 -4.81 6.77
N HIS A 263 15.47 -5.87 6.16
CA HIS A 263 16.20 -6.76 5.26
C HIS A 263 16.44 -6.13 3.89
N VAL A 264 15.52 -5.25 3.47
CA VAL A 264 15.59 -4.49 2.24
C VAL A 264 14.90 -3.14 2.42
N ILE A 265 15.44 -2.11 1.79
CA ILE A 265 14.76 -0.82 1.64
C ILE A 265 14.65 -0.54 0.13
N ILE A 266 13.42 -0.47 -0.37
CA ILE A 266 13.12 -0.02 -1.73
C ILE A 266 12.65 1.42 -1.66
N GLN A 267 13.31 2.31 -2.40
CA GLN A 267 13.00 3.75 -2.34
C GLN A 267 13.34 4.52 -3.62
N ASP A 268 12.74 5.70 -3.79
CA ASP A 268 13.26 6.73 -4.70
C ASP A 268 14.20 7.69 -3.95
N ASP A 269 14.75 8.68 -4.63
CA ASP A 269 15.73 9.61 -4.08
C ASP A 269 15.18 10.54 -2.99
N SER A 270 13.84 10.66 -2.89
CA SER A 270 13.17 11.39 -1.82
C SER A 270 13.16 10.64 -0.47
N GLY A 271 13.60 9.38 -0.43
CA GLY A 271 13.73 8.58 0.78
C GLY A 271 14.97 8.93 1.62
N ILE A 272 15.68 7.90 2.07
CA ILE A 272 16.93 8.03 2.83
C ILE A 272 18.03 8.49 1.86
N PRO A 273 18.75 9.60 2.12
CA PRO A 273 19.83 10.02 1.24
C PRO A 273 20.96 8.99 1.22
N LEU A 274 21.63 8.83 0.07
CA LEU A 274 22.72 7.86 -0.13
C LEU A 274 23.79 7.96 0.96
N ARG A 275 24.17 9.19 1.33
CA ARG A 275 25.17 9.47 2.38
C ARG A 275 24.79 8.98 3.79
N ALA A 276 23.52 8.65 4.04
CA ALA A 276 23.03 8.21 5.35
C ALA A 276 22.93 6.69 5.48
N PHE A 277 23.20 5.93 4.42
CA PHE A 277 23.41 4.48 4.56
C PHE A 277 24.76 4.21 5.22
N PRO A 278 24.81 3.43 6.31
CA PRO A 278 26.07 3.13 6.98
C PRO A 278 26.91 2.12 6.19
N LYS A 279 28.19 1.96 6.58
CA LYS A 279 29.03 0.88 6.06
C LYS A 279 28.36 -0.47 6.27
N GLY A 280 28.50 -1.37 5.30
CA GLY A 280 27.83 -2.67 5.29
C GLY A 280 26.42 -2.62 4.70
N TRP A 281 26.03 -1.54 4.03
CA TRP A 281 24.87 -1.51 3.14
C TRP A 281 25.33 -1.37 1.69
N LYS A 282 24.72 -2.17 0.82
CA LYS A 282 24.84 -2.07 -0.63
C LYS A 282 23.60 -1.41 -1.19
N VAL A 283 23.79 -0.38 -2.01
CA VAL A 283 22.70 0.35 -2.69
C VAL A 283 22.85 0.17 -4.19
N ASN A 284 21.92 -0.57 -4.79
CA ASN A 284 21.83 -0.69 -6.25
C ASN A 284 20.78 0.29 -6.76
N CYS A 285 21.07 0.98 -7.86
CA CYS A 285 20.16 1.94 -8.47
C CYS A 285 19.77 1.48 -9.87
N TYR A 286 18.51 1.71 -10.24
CA TYR A 286 17.93 1.31 -11.51
C TYR A 286 17.11 2.46 -12.08
N GLY A 287 17.27 2.73 -13.37
CA GLY A 287 16.64 3.87 -14.04
C GLY A 287 17.56 5.08 -14.13
N ARG A 288 16.99 6.28 -14.02
CA ARG A 288 17.70 7.55 -14.27
C ARG A 288 17.55 8.49 -13.09
N TYR A 289 18.64 9.16 -12.72
CA TYR A 289 18.60 10.19 -11.68
C TYR A 289 18.40 11.57 -12.29
N VAL A 290 17.15 12.03 -12.32
CA VAL A 290 16.78 13.34 -12.84
C VAL A 290 16.72 14.35 -11.69
N PRO A 291 17.41 15.50 -11.77
CA PRO A 291 17.31 16.54 -10.74
C PRO A 291 15.89 17.09 -10.61
N HIS A 292 15.42 17.24 -9.37
CA HIS A 292 14.16 17.92 -9.08
C HIS A 292 14.27 19.43 -9.27
N LYS A 293 13.12 20.09 -9.49
CA LYS A 293 13.00 21.54 -9.60
C LYS A 293 12.45 22.14 -8.30
N ASP A 294 12.39 23.47 -8.25
CA ASP A 294 11.74 24.24 -7.20
C ASP A 294 12.20 23.83 -5.78
N GLU A 295 11.25 23.49 -4.89
CA GLU A 295 11.50 23.25 -3.47
C GLU A 295 12.41 22.04 -3.18
N PHE A 296 12.52 21.10 -4.12
CA PHE A 296 13.33 19.89 -3.97
C PHE A 296 14.71 19.98 -4.63
N GLN A 297 15.01 21.03 -5.40
CA GLN A 297 16.30 21.20 -6.07
C GLN A 297 17.49 21.12 -5.09
N LYS A 298 17.32 21.61 -3.87
CA LYS A 298 18.34 21.61 -2.80
C LYS A 298 18.75 20.21 -2.31
N TYR A 299 17.99 19.17 -2.65
CA TYR A 299 18.26 17.79 -2.23
C TYR A 299 19.02 16.98 -3.29
N TYR A 300 19.58 17.64 -4.30
CA TYR A 300 20.43 16.98 -5.29
C TYR A 300 21.61 16.26 -4.63
N GLN A 301 21.84 15.01 -5.03
CA GLN A 301 22.86 14.12 -4.47
C GLN A 301 23.94 13.82 -5.53
N PRO A 302 25.11 14.50 -5.48
CA PRO A 302 26.16 14.30 -6.50
C PRO A 302 26.69 12.86 -6.52
N ASP A 303 26.81 12.22 -5.37
CA ASP A 303 27.28 10.83 -5.27
C ASP A 303 26.27 9.84 -5.86
N LEU A 304 24.96 10.12 -5.73
CA LEU A 304 23.92 9.32 -6.37
C LEU A 304 23.94 9.47 -7.89
N ALA A 305 24.17 10.70 -8.38
CA ALA A 305 24.35 10.95 -9.81
C ALA A 305 25.55 10.18 -10.37
N ALA A 306 26.68 10.20 -9.66
CA ALA A 306 27.86 9.43 -10.05
C ALA A 306 27.61 7.92 -10.03
N LEU A 307 26.88 7.40 -9.04
CA LEU A 307 26.53 5.99 -8.93
C LEU A 307 25.60 5.53 -10.07
N VAL A 308 24.55 6.30 -10.38
CA VAL A 308 23.60 5.97 -11.45
C VAL A 308 24.25 6.09 -12.82
N GLY A 309 25.06 7.13 -13.04
CA GLY A 309 25.75 7.37 -14.31
C GLY A 309 26.76 6.29 -14.71
N GLN A 310 27.16 5.40 -13.79
CA GLN A 310 28.02 4.27 -14.11
C GLN A 310 27.30 3.13 -14.84
N ASN A 311 26.00 2.95 -14.61
CA ASN A 311 25.19 1.87 -15.17
C ASN A 311 23.72 2.29 -15.32
N GLU A 312 23.44 3.12 -16.33
CA GLU A 312 22.06 3.46 -16.66
C GLU A 312 21.36 2.28 -17.33
N THR A 313 20.45 1.64 -16.59
CA THR A 313 19.56 0.60 -17.11
C THR A 313 18.11 1.08 -17.08
N PRO A 314 17.31 0.92 -18.15
CA PRO A 314 15.90 1.27 -18.12
C PRO A 314 15.14 0.52 -17.01
N LEU A 315 14.46 1.26 -16.13
CA LEU A 315 13.64 0.68 -15.06
C LEU A 315 12.36 0.03 -15.61
N GLY A 316 11.78 0.62 -16.65
CA GLY A 316 10.57 0.11 -17.31
C GLY A 316 9.25 0.58 -16.68
N PHE A 317 9.30 1.34 -15.58
CA PHE A 317 8.19 2.00 -14.91
C PHE A 317 8.66 3.26 -14.18
N ALA A 318 7.71 4.04 -13.67
CA ALA A 318 7.98 5.26 -12.90
C ALA A 318 7.93 4.98 -11.40
N PHE A 319 8.76 5.67 -10.62
CA PHE A 319 8.82 5.50 -9.16
C PHE A 319 9.25 6.80 -8.49
N GLY A 320 8.66 7.12 -7.34
CA GLY A 320 8.84 8.45 -6.70
C GLY A 320 8.08 9.60 -7.37
N TYR A 321 8.65 10.80 -7.32
CA TYR A 321 8.08 12.05 -7.86
C TYR A 321 8.23 12.20 -9.39
N HIS A 322 9.21 11.54 -9.99
CA HIS A 322 9.35 11.45 -11.45
C HIS A 322 8.38 10.38 -11.97
N TRP A 323 7.21 10.85 -12.43
CA TRP A 323 6.08 10.00 -12.77
C TRP A 323 6.06 9.54 -14.23
N GLN A 324 6.97 10.09 -15.05
CA GLN A 324 7.28 9.60 -16.39
C GLN A 324 8.12 8.34 -16.29
N LYS A 325 7.81 7.34 -17.12
CA LYS A 325 8.48 6.04 -17.13
C LYS A 325 9.99 6.17 -17.41
N GLU A 326 10.36 7.14 -18.22
CA GLU A 326 11.72 7.40 -18.68
C GLU A 326 12.59 8.01 -17.57
N ASP A 327 11.97 8.68 -16.60
CA ASP A 327 12.64 9.42 -15.55
C ASP A 327 12.60 8.71 -14.18
N GLY A 328 12.05 7.49 -14.15
CA GLY A 328 11.94 6.69 -12.93
C GLY A 328 13.32 6.31 -12.37
N LEU A 329 13.46 6.42 -11.05
CA LEU A 329 14.59 5.90 -10.29
C LEU A 329 14.08 4.97 -9.19
N LEU A 330 14.68 3.79 -9.10
CA LEU A 330 14.48 2.88 -7.98
C LEU A 330 15.83 2.53 -7.36
N MET A 331 15.92 2.72 -6.05
CA MET A 331 17.04 2.32 -5.21
C MET A 331 16.63 1.06 -4.44
N LEU A 332 17.43 0.01 -4.57
CA LEU A 332 17.34 -1.24 -3.81
C LEU A 332 18.52 -1.30 -2.86
N ALA A 333 18.28 -1.02 -1.58
CA ALA A 333 19.29 -1.05 -0.54
C ALA A 333 19.15 -2.31 0.30
N THR A 334 20.27 -3.00 0.55
CA THR A 334 20.32 -4.24 1.35
C THR A 334 21.55 -4.24 2.26
N PRO A 335 21.47 -4.81 3.47
CA PRO A 335 22.67 -5.13 4.24
C PRO A 335 23.58 -6.05 3.41
N GLU A 336 24.88 -5.76 3.36
CA GLU A 336 25.87 -6.68 2.85
C GLU A 336 25.99 -7.85 3.85
N ALA A 337 25.87 -9.07 3.35
CA ALA A 337 26.17 -10.24 4.17
C ALA A 337 27.62 -10.11 4.66
N LEU A 338 27.83 -10.21 5.97
CA LEU A 338 29.19 -10.42 6.50
C LEU A 338 29.75 -11.67 5.79
N PRO A 339 30.98 -11.63 5.26
CA PRO A 339 31.58 -12.82 4.68
C PRO A 339 31.51 -13.94 5.72
N ALA A 340 31.02 -15.12 5.30
CA ALA A 340 30.95 -16.28 6.17
C ALA A 340 32.33 -16.50 6.80
N LEU A 341 32.39 -16.57 8.14
CA LEU A 341 33.61 -16.97 8.81
C LEU A 341 34.04 -18.32 8.24
N PRO A 342 35.33 -18.50 7.89
CA PRO A 342 35.80 -19.78 7.38
C PRO A 342 35.40 -20.88 8.37
N ALA A 343 34.78 -21.94 7.86
CA ALA A 343 34.41 -23.08 8.67
C ALA A 343 35.65 -23.54 9.44
N GLU A 344 35.57 -23.61 10.77
CA GLU A 344 36.62 -24.23 11.58
C GLU A 344 36.83 -25.65 11.04
N GLU A 345 38.01 -25.91 10.48
CA GLU A 345 38.44 -27.26 10.15
C GLU A 345 38.40 -28.07 11.44
N GLN A 346 37.41 -28.98 11.54
CA GLN A 346 37.35 -29.92 12.64
C GLN A 346 38.67 -30.72 12.65
N PRO A 347 39.37 -30.80 13.80
CA PRO A 347 40.63 -31.51 13.86
C PRO A 347 40.43 -32.96 13.43
N GLN A 348 41.19 -33.37 12.41
CA GLN A 348 41.27 -34.74 11.94
C GLN A 348 41.46 -35.67 13.14
N LYS A 349 40.48 -36.56 13.37
CA LYS A 349 40.61 -37.66 14.33
C LYS A 349 41.80 -38.52 13.91
N VAL A 350 42.91 -38.37 14.62
CA VAL A 350 44.06 -39.27 14.54
C VAL A 350 43.58 -40.66 14.92
N ARG A 351 43.53 -41.56 13.94
CA ARG A 351 43.17 -42.95 14.11
C ARG A 351 44.36 -43.66 14.76
N VAL A 352 44.32 -43.84 16.08
CA VAL A 352 45.28 -44.70 16.79
C VAL A 352 44.98 -46.15 16.38
N ARG A 353 45.90 -46.79 15.66
CA ARG A 353 45.87 -48.23 15.39
C ARG A 353 46.24 -48.96 16.68
N LYS A 354 45.40 -49.92 17.09
CA LYS A 354 45.79 -50.97 18.05
C LYS A 354 46.47 -52.11 17.31
#